data_AF-A0A936JTJ1-F1
#
_entry.id   AF-A0A936JTJ1-F1
#
_cell.length_a   1.000
_cell.length_b   1.000
_cell.length_c   1.000
_cell.angle_alpha   90.00
_cell.angle_beta   90.00
_cell.angle_gamma   90.00
#
_symmetry.space_group_name_H-M   'P 1'
#
loop_
_entity.id
_entity.type
_entity.pdbx_description
1 polymer ?
#
loop_
_entity_poly.entity_id
_entity_poly.type
_entity_poly.pdbx_seq_one_letter_code
_entity_poly.pdbx_strand_id
1 'polypeptide(L)'
;MLRGDAKPDDNVTSAHEICCARVRYERIVPRIMTAPIIDTDAPSSGVQQEIIVTLVLLEADPLVAHLAPAFDTFYNQKWLPLAAQESALLVEAYRADAIIDVADNALDDFVDELDTVLLRLVAKDRSAPLYAYYFGKKRPHELKRPVLAGQLETMRTFIKPLKTSTDAELSALGHRLEELVSKADDAVARQSAAAEAIKTFRAIGARKAGIDELNALRKSTAGALSEMPHKHPEKHLPADYAARFFKRSPRRGKTAAKEVTSAELKARIAEQEQVLTALNAQLADVLAKEEAAARAHTEATALQLELAEAEKTAAEAAARIAAIKAKLTT
;
A
#
# COMPACT_ATOMS: atom_id res chain seq x y z
N MET A 1 -6.42 -81.96 -66.55
CA MET A 1 -7.71 -81.71 -65.86
C MET A 1 -7.38 -81.31 -64.44
N LEU A 2 -7.57 -80.04 -64.08
CA LEU A 2 -7.97 -79.55 -62.76
C LEU A 2 -8.14 -78.03 -62.91
N ARG A 3 -9.38 -77.58 -62.76
CA ARG A 3 -9.86 -76.20 -62.83
C ARG A 3 -9.75 -75.55 -61.44
N GLY A 4 -9.72 -74.22 -61.41
CA GLY A 4 -9.93 -73.37 -60.23
C GLY A 4 -8.73 -72.43 -60.02
N ASP A 5 -8.63 -71.33 -60.75
CA ASP A 5 -9.24 -70.01 -60.49
C ASP A 5 -8.68 -69.29 -59.24
N ALA A 6 -7.81 -68.30 -59.45
CA ALA A 6 -8.04 -66.90 -59.09
C ALA A 6 -6.77 -66.05 -59.36
N LYS A 7 -6.96 -64.94 -60.08
CA LYS A 7 -5.96 -63.90 -60.41
C LYS A 7 -5.55 -63.07 -59.18
N PRO A 8 -4.33 -62.53 -59.13
CA PRO A 8 -4.02 -61.33 -58.36
C PRO A 8 -4.33 -60.08 -59.21
N ASP A 9 -4.77 -58.99 -58.58
CA ASP A 9 -4.27 -57.62 -58.80
C ASP A 9 -5.05 -56.60 -57.96
N ASP A 10 -4.25 -55.79 -57.26
CA ASP A 10 -4.38 -54.37 -56.92
C ASP A 10 -5.51 -53.78 -56.03
N ASN A 11 -4.98 -53.00 -55.07
CA ASN A 11 -5.34 -51.63 -54.70
C ASN A 11 -6.14 -51.33 -53.40
N VAL A 12 -5.48 -50.51 -52.56
CA VAL A 12 -6.01 -49.28 -51.93
C VAL A 12 -6.74 -49.39 -50.57
N THR A 13 -5.99 -48.94 -49.54
CA THR A 13 -6.38 -48.22 -48.30
C THR A 13 -7.69 -48.56 -47.59
N SER A 14 -7.63 -48.78 -46.27
CA SER A 14 -8.14 -47.75 -45.33
C SER A 14 -7.70 -48.01 -43.89
N ALA A 15 -7.33 -46.92 -43.22
CA ALA A 15 -6.95 -46.83 -41.83
C ALA A 15 -8.19 -46.96 -40.92
N HIS A 16 -8.57 -48.19 -40.55
CA HIS A 16 -9.73 -48.40 -39.67
C HIS A 16 -9.60 -49.59 -38.70
N GLU A 17 -8.40 -49.88 -38.20
CA GLU A 17 -8.23 -51.01 -37.26
C GLU A 17 -7.18 -50.77 -36.16
N ILE A 18 -7.17 -49.59 -35.56
CA ILE A 18 -6.50 -49.34 -34.27
C ILE A 18 -7.43 -48.48 -33.39
N CYS A 19 -8.59 -49.02 -33.01
CA CYS A 19 -9.55 -48.28 -32.18
C CYS A 19 -10.24 -49.08 -31.05
N CYS A 20 -9.64 -50.14 -30.49
CA CYS A 20 -10.33 -50.89 -29.42
C CYS A 20 -9.48 -51.47 -28.28
N ALA A 21 -8.26 -50.99 -28.00
CA ALA A 21 -7.49 -51.51 -26.87
C ALA A 21 -6.66 -50.45 -26.12
N ARG A 22 -7.32 -49.51 -25.45
CA ARG A 22 -6.70 -48.79 -24.33
C ARG A 22 -7.75 -48.41 -23.29
N VAL A 23 -8.25 -49.42 -22.59
CA VAL A 23 -8.94 -49.25 -21.30
C VAL A 23 -7.97 -48.52 -20.37
N ARG A 24 -8.12 -47.20 -20.24
CA ARG A 24 -7.50 -46.43 -19.17
C ARG A 24 -8.23 -46.79 -17.89
N TYR A 25 -7.66 -47.72 -17.13
CA TYR A 25 -7.84 -47.76 -15.68
C TYR A 25 -7.12 -46.53 -15.09
N GLU A 26 -7.70 -45.34 -15.27
CA GLU A 26 -7.41 -44.23 -14.38
C GLU A 26 -8.01 -44.64 -13.03
N ARG A 27 -7.14 -45.12 -12.12
CA ARG A 27 -7.43 -45.11 -10.69
C ARG A 27 -7.94 -43.72 -10.36
N ILE A 28 -9.24 -43.59 -10.11
CA ILE A 28 -9.81 -42.46 -9.40
C ILE A 28 -9.25 -42.58 -7.98
N VAL A 29 -8.05 -42.05 -7.78
CA VAL A 29 -7.55 -41.78 -6.44
C VAL A 29 -8.51 -40.73 -5.89
N PRO A 30 -9.21 -40.99 -4.78
CA PRO A 30 -10.05 -39.97 -4.17
C PRO A 30 -9.15 -38.77 -3.90
N ARG A 31 -9.44 -37.65 -4.57
CA ARG A 31 -8.76 -36.39 -4.34
C ARG A 31 -9.10 -36.02 -2.90
N ILE A 32 -8.17 -36.28 -1.98
CA ILE A 32 -8.27 -35.84 -0.59
C ILE A 32 -8.34 -34.31 -0.66
N MET A 33 -9.55 -33.78 -0.61
CA MET A 33 -9.79 -32.34 -0.68
C MET A 33 -9.42 -31.77 0.68
N THR A 34 -8.27 -31.12 0.73
CA THR A 34 -7.87 -30.29 1.87
C THR A 34 -8.84 -29.13 2.03
N ALA A 35 -9.18 -28.79 3.28
CA ALA A 35 -9.99 -27.61 3.58
C ALA A 35 -9.39 -26.36 2.91
N PRO A 36 -10.19 -25.44 2.35
CA PRO A 36 -9.68 -24.18 1.83
C PRO A 36 -9.01 -23.38 2.96
N ILE A 37 -7.73 -23.05 2.77
CA ILE A 37 -6.93 -22.24 3.70
C ILE A 37 -7.30 -20.77 3.49
N ILE A 38 -7.49 -20.05 4.59
CA ILE A 38 -7.71 -18.61 4.59
C ILE A 38 -6.33 -17.93 4.57
N ASP A 39 -6.15 -17.02 3.63
CA ASP A 39 -4.93 -16.21 3.52
C ASP A 39 -4.82 -15.25 4.71
N THR A 40 -3.60 -15.05 5.21
CA THR A 40 -3.30 -14.05 6.24
C THR A 40 -3.64 -12.64 5.77
N ASP A 41 -3.62 -12.38 4.46
CA ASP A 41 -3.94 -11.06 3.90
C ASP A 41 -5.45 -10.88 3.61
N ALA A 42 -6.28 -11.90 3.84
CA ALA A 42 -7.71 -11.81 3.61
C ALA A 42 -8.33 -10.67 4.45
N PRO A 43 -9.28 -9.87 3.93
CA PRO A 43 -9.92 -8.82 4.70
C PRO A 43 -10.73 -9.42 5.87
N SER A 44 -10.80 -8.72 6.99
CA SER A 44 -11.41 -9.26 8.21
C SER A 44 -12.90 -9.56 8.09
N SER A 45 -13.61 -8.81 7.25
CA SER A 45 -14.99 -9.13 6.85
C SER A 45 -15.09 -10.45 6.07
N GLY A 46 -14.09 -10.76 5.24
CA GLY A 46 -13.99 -12.02 4.51
C GLY A 46 -13.77 -13.22 5.44
N VAL A 47 -12.86 -13.08 6.41
CA VAL A 47 -12.61 -14.11 7.43
C VAL A 47 -13.84 -14.33 8.31
N GLN A 48 -14.50 -13.25 8.75
CA GLN A 48 -15.75 -13.34 9.48
C GLN A 48 -16.82 -14.10 8.69
N GLN A 49 -16.97 -13.80 7.40
CA GLN A 49 -17.93 -14.51 6.57
C GLN A 49 -17.61 -16.02 6.46
N GLU A 50 -16.34 -16.39 6.31
CA GLU A 50 -15.90 -17.79 6.29
C GLU A 50 -16.29 -18.54 7.58
N ILE A 51 -16.07 -17.92 8.74
CA ILE A 51 -16.42 -18.50 10.05
C ILE A 51 -17.93 -18.70 10.17
N ILE A 52 -18.71 -17.65 9.92
CA ILE A 52 -20.17 -17.68 10.08
C ILE A 52 -20.84 -18.65 9.12
N VAL A 53 -20.41 -18.67 7.85
CA VAL A 53 -20.96 -19.62 6.87
C VAL A 53 -20.65 -21.06 7.30
N THR A 54 -19.42 -21.34 7.76
CA THR A 54 -19.06 -22.68 8.23
C THR A 54 -19.88 -23.08 9.46
N LEU A 55 -20.04 -22.18 10.43
CA LEU A 55 -20.83 -22.39 11.63
C LEU A 55 -22.28 -22.77 11.30
N VAL A 56 -22.97 -21.93 10.51
CA VAL A 56 -24.38 -22.15 10.15
C VAL A 56 -24.56 -23.46 9.39
N LEU A 57 -23.63 -23.82 8.50
CA LEU A 57 -23.68 -25.07 7.76
C LEU A 57 -23.51 -26.30 8.67
N LEU A 58 -22.68 -26.21 9.70
CA LEU A 58 -22.51 -27.27 10.68
C LEU A 58 -23.75 -27.41 11.57
N GLU A 59 -24.32 -26.29 12.03
CA GLU A 59 -25.55 -26.28 12.85
C GLU A 59 -26.76 -26.86 12.11
N ALA A 60 -26.86 -26.62 10.80
CA ALA A 60 -27.96 -27.08 9.98
C ALA A 60 -27.99 -28.60 9.77
N ASP A 61 -26.87 -29.31 9.96
CA ASP A 61 -26.79 -30.75 9.74
C ASP A 61 -26.65 -31.52 11.07
N PRO A 62 -27.68 -32.28 11.49
CA PRO A 62 -27.68 -33.01 12.75
C PRO A 62 -26.52 -34.00 12.93
N LEU A 63 -25.92 -34.49 11.84
CA LEU A 63 -24.77 -35.41 11.91
C LEU A 63 -23.51 -34.73 12.45
N VAL A 64 -23.35 -33.44 12.18
CA VAL A 64 -22.10 -32.71 12.38
C VAL A 64 -22.27 -31.46 13.24
N ALA A 65 -23.49 -31.19 13.72
CA ALA A 65 -23.81 -30.09 14.63
C ALA A 65 -22.92 -30.05 15.89
N HIS A 66 -22.40 -31.18 16.35
CA HIS A 66 -21.46 -31.23 17.47
C HIS A 66 -20.10 -30.55 17.19
N LEU A 67 -19.76 -30.28 15.92
CA LEU A 67 -18.56 -29.54 15.51
C LEU A 67 -18.76 -28.02 15.52
N ALA A 68 -20.02 -27.54 15.52
CA ALA A 68 -20.37 -26.13 15.49
C ALA A 68 -19.87 -25.33 16.71
N PRO A 69 -19.96 -25.82 17.97
CA PRO A 69 -19.58 -25.05 19.15
C PRO A 69 -18.12 -24.55 19.14
N ALA A 70 -17.22 -25.27 18.48
CA ALA A 70 -15.82 -24.84 18.35
C ALA A 70 -15.68 -23.59 17.48
N PHE A 71 -16.48 -23.46 16.41
CA PHE A 71 -16.50 -22.27 15.56
C PHE A 71 -17.19 -21.09 16.25
N ASP A 72 -18.28 -21.33 16.97
CA ASP A 72 -18.96 -20.29 17.74
C ASP A 72 -18.04 -19.73 18.84
N THR A 73 -17.37 -20.61 19.58
CA THR A 73 -16.37 -20.23 20.60
C THR A 73 -15.23 -19.43 19.97
N PHE A 74 -14.67 -19.92 18.85
CA PHE A 74 -13.62 -19.19 18.15
C PHE A 74 -14.09 -17.81 17.68
N TYR A 75 -15.28 -17.72 17.11
CA TYR A 75 -15.84 -16.45 16.64
C TYR A 75 -15.99 -15.44 17.78
N ASN A 76 -16.68 -15.84 18.85
CA ASN A 76 -17.05 -14.94 19.94
C ASN A 76 -15.85 -14.58 20.84
N GLN A 77 -14.96 -15.54 21.12
CA GLN A 77 -13.88 -15.34 22.09
C GLN A 77 -12.54 -14.95 21.46
N LYS A 78 -12.33 -15.22 20.17
CA LYS A 78 -11.06 -14.93 19.48
C LYS A 78 -11.24 -13.93 18.36
N TRP A 79 -12.10 -14.22 17.39
CA TRP A 79 -12.18 -13.42 16.17
C TRP A 79 -12.76 -12.02 16.42
N LEU A 80 -13.87 -11.91 17.16
CA LEU A 80 -14.48 -10.60 17.46
C LEU A 80 -13.52 -9.64 18.18
N PRO A 81 -12.81 -10.04 19.26
CA PRO A 81 -11.78 -9.19 19.88
C PRO A 81 -10.66 -8.77 18.91
N LEU A 82 -10.18 -9.69 18.07
CA LEU A 82 -9.13 -9.39 17.09
C LEU A 82 -9.60 -8.39 16.03
N ALA A 83 -10.82 -8.54 15.53
CA ALA A 83 -11.42 -7.61 14.57
C ALA A 83 -11.62 -6.21 15.18
N ALA A 84 -12.03 -6.14 16.45
CA ALA A 84 -12.14 -4.88 17.17
C ALA A 84 -10.78 -4.20 17.36
N GLN A 85 -9.74 -4.97 17.71
CA GLN A 85 -8.37 -4.47 17.82
C GLN A 85 -7.85 -3.93 16.48
N GLU A 86 -8.11 -4.64 15.39
CA GLU A 86 -7.73 -4.16 14.06
C GLU A 86 -8.43 -2.85 13.71
N SER A 87 -9.73 -2.74 14.00
CA SER A 87 -10.49 -1.52 13.77
C SER A 87 -9.93 -0.34 14.59
N ALA A 88 -9.52 -0.58 15.83
CA ALA A 88 -8.91 0.46 16.65
C ALA A 88 -7.57 0.95 16.06
N LEU A 89 -6.72 0.04 15.57
CA LEU A 89 -5.48 0.39 14.90
C LEU A 89 -5.71 1.21 13.62
N LEU A 90 -6.74 0.85 12.83
CA LEU A 90 -7.11 1.61 11.64
C LEU A 90 -7.61 3.02 11.98
N VAL A 91 -8.40 3.16 13.06
CA VAL A 91 -8.83 4.48 13.55
C VAL A 91 -7.64 5.34 13.95
N GLU A 92 -6.65 4.78 14.64
CA GLU A 92 -5.43 5.52 15.00
C GLU A 92 -4.61 5.93 13.78
N ALA A 93 -4.53 5.09 12.74
CA ALA A 93 -3.90 5.47 11.48
C ALA A 93 -4.63 6.65 10.81
N TYR A 94 -5.96 6.60 10.70
CA TYR A 94 -6.73 7.73 10.15
C TYR A 94 -6.58 9.01 10.96
N ARG A 95 -6.48 8.90 12.29
CA ARG A 95 -6.19 10.06 13.16
C ARG A 95 -4.80 10.61 12.90
N ALA A 96 -3.80 9.75 12.72
CA ALA A 96 -2.43 10.18 12.43
C ALA A 96 -2.35 10.89 11.07
N ASP A 97 -3.02 10.36 10.04
CA ASP A 97 -3.13 11.01 8.72
C ASP A 97 -3.79 12.39 8.82
N ALA A 98 -4.89 12.51 9.56
CA ALA A 98 -5.54 13.80 9.76
C ALA A 98 -4.66 14.81 10.52
N ILE A 99 -3.81 14.35 11.45
CA ILE A 99 -2.88 15.23 12.17
C ILE A 99 -1.76 15.73 11.23
N ILE A 100 -1.32 14.92 10.27
CA ILE A 100 -0.39 15.35 9.21
C ILE A 100 -1.01 16.50 8.41
N ASP A 101 -2.25 16.36 7.96
CA ASP A 101 -2.95 17.42 7.22
C ASP A 101 -3.05 18.71 8.04
N VAL A 102 -3.34 18.60 9.34
CA VAL A 102 -3.39 19.78 10.23
C VAL A 102 -2.02 20.45 10.37
N ALA A 103 -0.94 19.66 10.49
CA ALA A 103 0.41 20.19 10.59
C ALA A 103 0.85 20.87 9.28
N ASP A 104 0.55 20.25 8.14
CA ASP A 104 0.85 20.75 6.79
C ASP A 104 0.16 22.12 6.56
N ASN A 105 -1.15 22.19 6.79
CA ASN A 105 -1.90 23.45 6.68
C ASN A 105 -1.34 24.56 7.59
N ALA A 106 -0.92 24.22 8.82
CA ALA A 106 -0.36 25.20 9.73
C ALA A 106 1.01 25.74 9.28
N LEU A 107 1.82 24.90 8.63
CA LEU A 107 3.09 25.31 8.02
C LEU A 107 2.84 26.15 6.75
N ASP A 108 1.82 25.82 5.97
CA ASP A 108 1.38 26.59 4.81
C ASP A 108 0.93 28.00 5.19
N ASP A 109 0.09 28.12 6.21
CA ASP A 109 -0.35 29.40 6.77
C ASP A 109 0.85 30.22 7.27
N PHE A 110 1.82 29.57 7.92
CA PHE A 110 3.05 30.21 8.34
C PHE A 110 3.86 30.76 7.15
N VAL A 111 3.96 30.01 6.05
CA VAL A 111 4.68 30.46 4.86
C VAL A 111 4.03 31.71 4.25
N ASP A 112 2.70 31.78 4.21
CA ASP A 112 1.97 32.95 3.71
C ASP A 112 2.15 34.18 4.62
N GLU A 113 2.17 33.96 5.94
CA GLU A 113 2.45 35.00 6.92
C GLU A 113 3.89 35.52 6.77
N LEU A 114 4.87 34.62 6.67
CA LEU A 114 6.28 34.99 6.48
C LEU A 114 6.49 35.77 5.16
N ASP A 115 5.87 35.36 4.05
CA ASP A 115 5.91 36.11 2.78
C ASP A 115 5.36 37.52 2.96
N THR A 116 4.22 37.66 3.64
CA THR A 116 3.59 38.95 3.90
C THR A 116 4.48 39.88 4.73
N VAL A 117 5.06 39.37 5.83
CA VAL A 117 5.96 40.15 6.70
C VAL A 117 7.21 40.57 5.94
N LEU A 118 7.86 39.65 5.22
CA LEU A 118 9.07 39.95 4.46
C LEU A 118 8.81 40.97 3.36
N LEU A 119 7.74 40.82 2.57
CA LEU A 119 7.37 41.79 1.53
C LEU A 119 7.09 43.18 2.11
N ARG A 120 6.52 43.28 3.31
CA ARG A 120 6.35 44.58 3.98
C ARG A 120 7.69 45.20 4.35
N LEU A 121 8.61 44.42 4.94
CA LEU A 121 9.93 44.91 5.38
C LEU A 121 10.81 45.36 4.21
N VAL A 122 10.69 44.72 3.05
CA VAL A 122 11.47 45.03 1.84
C VAL A 122 10.72 45.89 0.83
N ALA A 123 9.62 46.55 1.24
CA ALA A 123 8.82 47.41 0.37
C ALA A 123 8.37 46.74 -0.95
N LYS A 124 7.99 45.47 -0.88
CA LYS A 124 7.56 44.57 -1.97
C LYS A 124 8.66 44.20 -2.98
N ASP A 125 9.93 44.49 -2.68
CA ASP A 125 11.06 44.05 -3.50
C ASP A 125 11.46 42.59 -3.22
N ARG A 126 11.05 41.68 -4.10
CA ARG A 126 11.42 40.26 -4.02
C ARG A 126 12.88 39.96 -4.35
N SER A 127 13.62 40.93 -4.89
CA SER A 127 15.05 40.80 -5.14
C SER A 127 15.90 41.23 -3.94
N ALA A 128 15.28 41.82 -2.92
CA ALA A 128 15.97 42.25 -1.72
C ALA A 128 16.68 41.06 -1.03
N PRO A 129 17.92 41.22 -0.54
CA PRO A 129 18.70 40.13 0.05
C PRO A 129 17.96 39.39 1.17
N LEU A 130 17.17 40.11 1.98
CA LEU A 130 16.38 39.52 3.07
C LEU A 130 15.29 38.58 2.53
N TYR A 131 14.58 38.96 1.47
CA TYR A 131 13.55 38.11 0.86
C TYR A 131 14.18 36.91 0.14
N ALA A 132 15.24 37.18 -0.64
CA ALA A 132 15.99 36.17 -1.38
C ALA A 132 16.66 35.13 -0.46
N TYR A 133 16.98 35.48 0.79
CA TYR A 133 17.54 34.55 1.74
C TYR A 133 16.56 33.40 2.09
N TYR A 134 15.28 33.72 2.32
CA TYR A 134 14.28 32.72 2.70
C TYR A 134 13.66 32.02 1.48
N PHE A 135 13.25 32.78 0.46
CA PHE A 135 12.53 32.22 -0.68
C PHE A 135 13.43 31.99 -1.91
N GLY A 136 14.56 32.68 -2.00
CA GLY A 136 15.47 32.58 -3.15
C GLY A 136 14.74 32.83 -4.47
N LYS A 137 14.84 31.85 -5.38
CA LYS A 137 14.10 31.85 -6.65
C LYS A 137 12.74 31.15 -6.56
N LYS A 138 12.48 30.42 -5.46
CA LYS A 138 11.22 29.70 -5.26
C LYS A 138 10.16 30.68 -4.78
N ARG A 139 8.96 30.59 -5.33
CA ARG A 139 7.80 31.33 -4.83
C ARG A 139 7.23 30.61 -3.60
N PRO A 140 6.58 31.33 -2.66
CA PRO A 140 5.96 30.71 -1.47
C PRO A 140 5.07 29.51 -1.81
N HIS A 141 4.23 29.62 -2.84
CA HIS A 141 3.37 28.50 -3.28
C HIS A 141 4.14 27.24 -3.77
N GLU A 142 5.41 27.37 -4.19
CA GLU A 142 6.25 26.24 -4.58
C GLU A 142 6.85 25.55 -3.34
N LEU A 143 7.03 26.29 -2.25
CA LEU A 143 7.45 25.75 -0.95
C LEU A 143 6.35 24.95 -0.27
N LYS A 144 5.09 25.32 -0.50
CA LYS A 144 3.86 24.67 0.00
C LYS A 144 3.43 23.44 -0.82
N ARG A 145 4.05 23.20 -1.98
CA ARG A 145 3.70 22.09 -2.88
C ARG A 145 4.15 20.68 -2.44
N PRO A 146 5.34 20.47 -1.85
CA PRO A 146 5.68 19.17 -1.28
C PRO A 146 4.85 18.92 -0.02
N VAL A 147 4.19 17.76 0.07
CA VAL A 147 3.42 17.37 1.25
C VAL A 147 4.38 17.10 2.40
N LEU A 148 4.31 17.93 3.44
CA LEU A 148 5.03 17.93 4.71
C LEU A 148 6.55 17.69 4.66
N ALA A 149 7.06 16.54 4.20
CA ALA A 149 8.46 16.13 4.34
C ALA A 149 9.47 17.12 3.72
N GLY A 150 9.29 17.52 2.45
CA GLY A 150 10.20 18.46 1.79
C GLY A 150 10.06 19.91 2.28
N GLN A 151 8.87 20.29 2.72
CA GLN A 151 8.58 21.60 3.32
C GLN A 151 9.27 21.71 4.69
N LEU A 152 9.18 20.67 5.52
CA LEU A 152 9.69 20.62 6.89
C LEU A 152 11.22 20.73 6.93
N GLU A 153 11.94 20.06 6.01
CA GLU A 153 13.39 20.22 5.86
C GLU A 153 13.79 21.66 5.57
N THR A 154 13.10 22.32 4.64
CA THR A 154 13.39 23.71 4.28
C THR A 154 13.07 24.64 5.46
N MET A 155 11.93 24.46 6.11
CA MET A 155 11.48 25.31 7.21
C MET A 155 12.38 25.21 8.45
N ARG A 156 13.00 24.05 8.71
CA ARG A 156 14.02 23.92 9.76
C ARG A 156 15.19 24.89 9.56
N THR A 157 15.57 25.16 8.32
CA THR A 157 16.67 26.10 8.02
C THR A 157 16.31 27.56 8.34
N PHE A 158 15.01 27.90 8.39
CA PHE A 158 14.54 29.26 8.66
C PHE A 158 14.50 29.60 10.15
N ILE A 159 14.41 28.61 11.05
CA ILE A 159 14.22 28.81 12.49
C ILE A 159 15.32 29.69 13.08
N LYS A 160 16.59 29.28 12.92
CA LYS A 160 17.73 30.01 13.49
C LYS A 160 17.81 31.47 12.99
N PRO A 161 17.85 31.75 11.67
CA PRO A 161 17.96 33.12 11.19
C PRO A 161 16.76 33.99 11.59
N LEU A 162 15.54 33.44 11.62
CA LEU A 162 14.36 34.18 12.12
C LEU A 162 14.52 34.54 13.61
N LYS A 163 14.83 33.57 14.48
CA LYS A 163 14.99 33.80 15.92
C LYS A 163 16.08 34.82 16.24
N THR A 164 17.16 34.83 15.46
CA THR A 164 18.28 35.78 15.63
C THR A 164 18.08 37.13 14.95
N SER A 165 16.94 37.35 14.27
CA SER A 165 16.66 38.63 13.62
C SER A 165 16.60 39.76 14.64
N THR A 166 17.09 40.94 14.25
CA THR A 166 16.94 42.18 15.04
C THR A 166 15.53 42.76 14.95
N ASP A 167 14.74 42.32 13.97
CA ASP A 167 13.34 42.66 13.84
C ASP A 167 12.49 41.77 14.78
N ALA A 168 11.71 42.40 15.65
CA ALA A 168 10.95 41.71 16.68
C ALA A 168 9.85 40.80 16.12
N GLU A 169 9.26 41.15 14.97
CA GLU A 169 8.20 40.36 14.34
C GLU A 169 8.78 39.10 13.68
N LEU A 170 9.93 39.23 12.99
CA LEU A 170 10.66 38.07 12.46
C LEU A 170 11.18 37.14 13.57
N SER A 171 11.64 37.68 14.69
CA SER A 171 12.05 36.88 15.84
C SER A 171 10.89 36.08 16.43
N ALA A 172 9.72 36.71 16.59
CA ALA A 172 8.50 36.04 17.05
C ALA A 172 8.05 34.92 16.09
N LEU A 173 8.12 35.15 14.77
CA LEU A 173 7.86 34.11 13.76
C LEU A 173 8.83 32.94 13.88
N GLY A 174 10.10 33.19 14.18
CA GLY A 174 11.10 32.15 14.40
C GLY A 174 10.75 31.20 15.55
N HIS A 175 10.23 31.74 16.67
CA HIS A 175 9.76 30.94 17.79
C HIS A 175 8.51 30.12 17.44
N ARG A 176 7.53 30.75 16.78
CA ARG A 176 6.32 30.05 16.34
C ARG A 176 6.64 28.93 15.35
N LEU A 177 7.59 29.15 14.43
CA LEU A 177 8.03 28.15 13.49
C LEU A 177 8.63 26.92 14.17
N GLU A 178 9.46 27.13 15.20
CA GLU A 178 10.06 26.05 16.00
C GLU A 178 8.97 25.15 16.63
N GLU A 179 7.91 25.76 17.17
CA GLU A 179 6.76 25.01 17.72
C GLU A 179 6.00 24.23 16.64
N LEU A 180 5.77 24.84 15.46
CA LEU A 180 5.07 24.19 14.35
C LEU A 180 5.86 23.01 13.79
N VAL A 181 7.17 23.17 13.62
CA VAL A 181 8.07 22.10 13.18
C VAL A 181 8.07 20.95 14.18
N SER A 182 8.12 21.24 15.50
CA SER A 182 8.02 20.20 16.52
C SER A 182 6.69 19.42 16.44
N LYS A 183 5.57 20.10 16.21
CA LYS A 183 4.25 19.44 16.04
C LYS A 183 4.20 18.58 14.79
N ALA A 184 4.81 19.04 13.69
CA ALA A 184 4.89 18.30 12.44
C ALA A 184 5.77 17.04 12.59
N ASP A 185 6.89 17.13 13.31
CA ASP A 185 7.74 15.97 13.63
C ASP A 185 6.99 14.92 14.46
N ASP A 186 6.24 15.35 15.47
CA ASP A 186 5.37 14.46 16.25
C ASP A 186 4.29 13.80 15.38
N ALA A 187 3.72 14.53 14.42
CA ALA A 187 2.73 14.01 13.48
C ALA A 187 3.32 12.90 12.59
N VAL A 188 4.49 13.13 12.00
CA VAL A 188 5.21 12.16 11.17
C VAL A 188 5.57 10.90 11.96
N ALA A 189 6.04 11.08 13.19
CA ALA A 189 6.34 9.95 14.08
C ALA A 189 5.07 9.12 14.39
N ARG A 190 3.93 9.77 14.66
CA ARG A 190 2.66 9.09 14.92
C ARG A 190 2.15 8.31 13.70
N GLN A 191 2.22 8.91 12.51
CA GLN A 191 1.81 8.24 11.27
C GLN A 191 2.66 6.99 11.02
N SER A 192 3.98 7.12 11.16
CA SER A 192 4.92 5.99 11.00
C SER A 192 4.65 4.88 12.01
N ALA A 193 4.41 5.24 13.28
CA ALA A 193 4.10 4.28 14.33
C ALA A 193 2.76 3.56 14.09
N ALA A 194 1.72 4.28 13.65
CA ALA A 194 0.41 3.69 13.35
C ALA A 194 0.48 2.71 12.16
N ALA A 195 1.20 3.08 11.10
CA ALA A 195 1.40 2.22 9.93
C ALA A 195 2.15 0.93 10.32
N GLU A 196 3.22 1.04 11.10
CA GLU A 196 3.99 -0.12 11.56
C GLU A 196 3.18 -1.00 12.52
N ALA A 197 2.34 -0.41 13.37
CA ALA A 197 1.46 -1.16 14.27
C ALA A 197 0.45 -2.02 13.49
N ILE A 198 -0.19 -1.49 12.45
CA ILE A 198 -1.10 -2.26 11.58
C ILE A 198 -0.35 -3.39 10.88
N LYS A 199 0.80 -3.08 10.29
CA LYS A 199 1.63 -4.05 9.57
C LYS A 199 2.07 -5.19 10.48
N THR A 200 2.61 -4.85 11.66
CA THR A 200 3.04 -5.83 12.67
C THR A 200 1.86 -6.69 13.12
N PHE A 201 0.72 -6.07 13.43
CA PHE A 201 -0.48 -6.78 13.88
C PHE A 201 -0.95 -7.82 12.84
N ARG A 202 -0.91 -7.47 11.56
CA ARG A 202 -1.33 -8.35 10.45
C ARG A 202 -0.29 -9.43 10.12
N ALA A 203 0.98 -9.06 9.99
CA ALA A 203 2.01 -9.93 9.42
C ALA A 203 2.62 -10.92 10.43
N ILE A 204 2.82 -10.51 11.67
CA ILE A 204 3.49 -11.33 12.70
C ILE A 204 2.78 -11.29 14.07
N GLY A 205 1.68 -10.54 14.18
CA GLY A 205 0.96 -10.32 15.42
C GLY A 205 -0.22 -11.28 15.66
N ALA A 206 -1.10 -10.86 16.56
CA ALA A 206 -2.22 -11.66 17.04
C ALA A 206 -3.23 -12.04 15.94
N ARG A 207 -3.34 -11.21 14.88
CA ARG A 207 -4.22 -11.52 13.76
C ARG A 207 -3.75 -12.72 12.96
N LYS A 208 -2.46 -12.79 12.64
CA LYS A 208 -1.88 -13.96 11.97
C LYS A 208 -2.06 -15.21 12.82
N ALA A 209 -1.75 -15.13 14.12
CA ALA A 209 -1.94 -16.26 15.03
C ALA A 209 -3.41 -16.72 15.05
N GLY A 210 -4.36 -15.79 15.09
CA GLY A 210 -5.79 -16.12 15.00
C GLY A 210 -6.18 -16.78 13.67
N ILE A 211 -5.64 -16.33 12.54
CA ILE A 211 -5.88 -16.96 11.23
C ILE A 211 -5.26 -18.37 11.17
N ASP A 212 -4.06 -18.56 11.73
CA ASP A 212 -3.41 -19.86 11.82
C ASP A 212 -4.24 -20.83 12.69
N GLU A 213 -4.75 -20.37 13.83
CA GLU A 213 -5.68 -21.13 14.70
C GLU A 213 -6.97 -21.49 13.96
N LEU A 214 -7.56 -20.55 13.22
CA LEU A 214 -8.77 -20.81 12.41
C LEU A 214 -8.49 -21.83 11.31
N ASN A 215 -7.35 -21.73 10.63
CA ASN A 215 -6.94 -22.68 9.60
C ASN A 215 -6.72 -24.08 10.18
N ALA A 216 -6.14 -24.18 11.38
CA ALA A 216 -6.01 -25.43 12.11
C ALA A 216 -7.39 -26.02 12.48
N LEU A 217 -8.31 -25.20 12.99
CA LEU A 217 -9.69 -25.60 13.27
C LEU A 217 -10.38 -26.13 12.02
N ARG A 218 -10.34 -25.37 10.91
CA ARG A 218 -10.92 -25.76 9.61
C ARG A 218 -10.34 -27.08 9.10
N LYS A 219 -9.03 -27.29 9.24
CA LYS A 219 -8.36 -28.54 8.84
C LYS A 219 -8.83 -29.73 9.68
N SER A 220 -8.92 -29.56 11.00
CA SER A 220 -9.44 -30.58 11.92
C SER A 220 -10.88 -30.96 11.60
N THR A 221 -11.75 -29.95 11.42
CA THR A 221 -13.15 -30.14 11.04
C THR A 221 -13.28 -30.83 9.69
N ALA A 222 -12.49 -30.45 8.68
CA ALA A 222 -12.53 -31.13 7.39
C ALA A 222 -12.12 -32.60 7.47
N GLY A 223 -11.17 -32.94 8.34
CA GLY A 223 -10.81 -34.33 8.66
C GLY A 223 -12.01 -35.09 9.23
N ALA A 224 -12.62 -34.56 10.29
CA ALA A 224 -13.80 -35.16 10.93
C ALA A 224 -14.97 -35.34 9.95
N LEU A 225 -15.24 -34.33 9.10
CA LEU A 225 -16.28 -34.39 8.08
C LEU A 225 -15.99 -35.42 6.99
N SER A 226 -14.71 -35.64 6.65
CA SER A 226 -14.30 -36.62 5.63
C SER A 226 -14.47 -38.06 6.10
N GLU A 227 -14.53 -38.30 7.41
CA GLU A 227 -14.81 -39.62 7.98
C GLU A 227 -16.31 -39.97 7.95
N MET A 228 -17.20 -38.99 7.79
CA MET A 228 -18.66 -39.18 7.89
C MET A 228 -19.23 -40.20 6.90
N PRO A 229 -18.83 -40.22 5.60
CA PRO A 229 -19.28 -41.26 4.68
C PRO A 229 -18.87 -42.68 5.07
N HIS A 230 -17.77 -42.82 5.82
CA HIS A 230 -17.30 -44.13 6.31
C HIS A 230 -17.98 -44.55 7.61
N LYS A 231 -18.28 -43.59 8.51
CA LYS A 231 -18.98 -43.83 9.77
C LYS A 231 -20.47 -44.06 9.60
N HIS A 232 -21.06 -43.52 8.53
CA HIS A 232 -22.48 -43.60 8.22
C HIS A 232 -22.74 -44.16 6.80
N PRO A 233 -22.31 -45.39 6.49
CA PRO A 233 -22.51 -45.98 5.16
C PRO A 233 -24.00 -46.09 4.78
N GLU A 234 -24.88 -46.22 5.77
CA GLU A 234 -26.34 -46.29 5.61
C GLU A 234 -26.96 -45.00 5.04
N LYS A 235 -26.26 -43.86 5.17
CA LYS A 235 -26.74 -42.56 4.69
C LYS A 235 -26.30 -42.24 3.26
N HIS A 236 -25.52 -43.12 2.62
CA HIS A 236 -25.02 -42.96 1.25
C HIS A 236 -24.44 -41.56 0.97
N LEU A 237 -23.66 -41.05 1.91
CA LEU A 237 -23.06 -39.73 1.80
C LEU A 237 -22.03 -39.69 0.65
N PRO A 238 -21.96 -38.59 -0.11
CA PRO A 238 -21.02 -38.48 -1.22
C PRO A 238 -19.58 -38.33 -0.72
N ALA A 239 -18.62 -38.70 -1.56
CA ALA A 239 -17.19 -38.57 -1.25
C ALA A 239 -16.74 -37.11 -1.00
N ASP A 240 -17.47 -36.12 -1.54
CA ASP A 240 -17.19 -34.68 -1.37
C ASP A 240 -18.00 -34.04 -0.21
N TYR A 241 -18.56 -34.85 0.69
CA TYR A 241 -19.43 -34.39 1.77
C TYR A 241 -18.82 -33.24 2.59
N ALA A 242 -17.54 -33.36 2.97
CA ALA A 242 -16.84 -32.31 3.73
C ALA A 242 -16.81 -30.95 3.02
N ALA A 243 -16.75 -30.92 1.68
CA ALA A 243 -16.71 -29.69 0.90
C ALA A 243 -18.05 -28.92 0.86
N ARG A 244 -19.11 -29.45 1.48
CA ARG A 244 -20.40 -28.77 1.61
C ARG A 244 -20.43 -27.77 2.77
N PHE A 245 -19.54 -27.93 3.74
CA PHE A 245 -19.55 -27.17 5.00
C PHE A 245 -18.61 -25.97 5.01
N PHE A 246 -17.74 -25.84 4.01
CA PHE A 246 -16.89 -24.68 3.83
C PHE A 246 -17.45 -23.80 2.72
N LYS A 247 -17.28 -22.49 2.86
CA LYS A 247 -17.66 -21.55 1.81
C LYS A 247 -16.97 -21.97 0.51
N ARG A 248 -17.79 -22.34 -0.47
CA ARG A 248 -17.29 -22.69 -1.80
C ARG A 248 -16.88 -21.40 -2.48
N SER A 249 -15.70 -21.39 -3.10
CA SER A 249 -15.48 -20.44 -4.19
C SER A 249 -16.66 -20.59 -5.16
N PRO A 250 -17.31 -19.48 -5.55
CA PRO A 250 -18.52 -19.55 -6.35
C PRO A 250 -18.25 -20.43 -7.57
N ARG A 251 -18.97 -21.57 -7.67
CA ARG A 251 -18.99 -22.33 -8.92
C ARG A 251 -19.63 -21.40 -9.94
N ARG A 252 -18.88 -21.09 -11.00
CA ARG A 252 -19.34 -20.29 -12.13
C ARG A 252 -20.76 -20.73 -12.51
N GLY A 253 -21.76 -19.89 -12.25
CA GLY A 253 -23.12 -20.05 -12.77
C GLY A 253 -24.21 -20.64 -11.89
N LYS A 254 -24.08 -20.76 -10.55
CA LYS A 254 -25.28 -21.08 -9.75
C LYS A 254 -25.27 -20.49 -8.34
N THR A 255 -26.05 -19.42 -8.18
CA THR A 255 -26.53 -18.84 -6.91
C THR A 255 -25.46 -18.11 -6.09
N ALA A 256 -24.99 -16.98 -6.61
CA ALA A 256 -24.51 -15.88 -5.76
C ALA A 256 -25.55 -14.77 -5.81
N ALA A 257 -25.87 -14.18 -4.66
CA ALA A 257 -26.54 -12.89 -4.59
C ALA A 257 -25.89 -11.95 -5.63
N LYS A 258 -26.67 -11.51 -6.63
CA LYS A 258 -26.21 -10.75 -7.82
C LYS A 258 -24.82 -11.18 -8.29
N GLU A 259 -24.76 -12.15 -9.20
CA GLU A 259 -23.55 -12.34 -10.01
C GLU A 259 -23.14 -10.97 -10.55
N VAL A 260 -22.04 -10.43 -10.04
CA VAL A 260 -21.35 -9.30 -10.65
C VAL A 260 -21.05 -9.79 -12.06
N THR A 261 -21.83 -9.31 -13.03
CA THR A 261 -21.79 -9.83 -14.39
C THR A 261 -20.36 -9.72 -14.92
N SER A 262 -19.97 -10.52 -15.92
CA SER A 262 -18.64 -10.33 -16.55
C SER A 262 -18.45 -8.91 -17.07
N ALA A 263 -19.56 -8.21 -17.38
CA ALA A 263 -19.56 -6.79 -17.70
C ALA A 263 -19.23 -5.93 -16.46
N GLU A 264 -19.85 -6.16 -15.31
CA GLU A 264 -19.54 -5.45 -14.06
C GLU A 264 -18.14 -5.75 -13.52
N LEU A 265 -17.64 -6.98 -13.64
CA LEU A 265 -16.26 -7.33 -13.29
C LEU A 265 -15.27 -6.64 -14.24
N LYS A 266 -15.55 -6.62 -15.54
CA LYS A 266 -14.75 -5.84 -16.50
C LYS A 266 -14.82 -4.34 -16.21
N ALA A 267 -15.98 -3.82 -15.79
CA ALA A 267 -16.12 -2.43 -15.40
C ALA A 267 -15.31 -2.11 -14.13
N ARG A 268 -15.36 -2.98 -13.11
CA ARG A 268 -14.53 -2.86 -11.91
C ARG A 268 -13.03 -3.00 -12.20
N ILE A 269 -12.65 -3.91 -13.10
CA ILE A 269 -11.26 -4.04 -13.54
C ILE A 269 -10.85 -2.76 -14.28
N ALA A 270 -11.65 -2.26 -15.20
CA ALA A 270 -11.36 -1.01 -15.90
C ALA A 270 -11.29 0.19 -14.94
N GLU A 271 -12.16 0.25 -13.93
CA GLU A 271 -12.13 1.25 -12.87
C GLU A 271 -10.86 1.13 -12.02
N GLN A 272 -10.47 -0.08 -11.62
CA GLN A 272 -9.23 -0.32 -10.89
C GLN A 272 -7.99 -0.05 -11.75
N GLU A 273 -8.03 -0.34 -13.05
CA GLU A 273 -6.98 0.00 -14.01
C GLU A 273 -6.87 1.52 -14.18
N GLN A 274 -7.98 2.25 -14.15
CA GLN A 274 -7.98 3.72 -14.12
C GLN A 274 -7.37 4.26 -12.83
N VAL A 275 -7.72 3.68 -11.68
CA VAL A 275 -7.10 4.02 -10.39
C VAL A 275 -5.61 3.71 -10.40
N LEU A 276 -5.20 2.53 -10.90
CA LEU A 276 -3.79 2.17 -11.04
C LEU A 276 -3.06 3.10 -12.00
N THR A 277 -3.69 3.48 -13.11
CA THR A 277 -3.12 4.45 -14.06
C THR A 277 -2.94 5.81 -13.40
N ALA A 278 -3.93 6.28 -12.64
CA ALA A 278 -3.84 7.52 -11.89
C ALA A 278 -2.75 7.47 -10.81
N LEU A 279 -2.66 6.38 -10.04
CA LEU A 279 -1.61 6.17 -9.04
C LEU A 279 -0.22 6.09 -9.67
N ASN A 280 -0.07 5.42 -10.81
CA ASN A 280 1.20 5.37 -11.55
C ASN A 280 1.58 6.75 -12.11
N ALA A 281 0.61 7.55 -12.56
CA ALA A 281 0.86 8.92 -12.97
C ALA A 281 1.27 9.82 -11.79
N GLN A 282 0.64 9.66 -10.63
CA GLN A 282 1.04 10.34 -9.40
C GLN A 282 2.45 9.92 -8.96
N LEU A 283 2.77 8.62 -9.00
CA LEU A 283 4.11 8.11 -8.70
C LEU A 283 5.16 8.72 -9.65
N ALA A 284 4.86 8.76 -10.96
CA ALA A 284 5.75 9.36 -11.95
C ALA A 284 5.96 10.87 -11.71
N ASP A 285 4.91 11.61 -11.33
CA ASP A 285 5.01 13.03 -10.99
C ASP A 285 5.83 13.26 -9.70
N VAL A 286 5.65 12.42 -8.68
CA VAL A 286 6.45 12.46 -7.45
C VAL A 286 7.92 12.18 -7.76
N LEU A 287 8.23 11.11 -8.50
CA LEU A 287 9.60 10.78 -8.90
C LEU A 287 10.24 11.90 -9.74
N ALA A 288 9.50 12.48 -10.68
CA ALA A 288 10.00 13.60 -11.49
C ALA A 288 10.30 14.84 -10.63
N LYS A 289 9.47 15.12 -9.61
CA LYS A 289 9.70 16.22 -8.65
C LYS A 289 10.92 15.94 -7.76
N GLU A 290 11.08 14.72 -7.26
CA GLU A 290 12.25 14.31 -6.47
C GLU A 290 13.54 14.45 -7.27
N GLU A 291 13.56 13.96 -8.52
CA GLU A 291 14.70 14.12 -9.41
C GLU A 291 14.99 15.59 -9.73
N ALA A 292 13.96 16.39 -10.01
CA ALA A 292 14.13 17.82 -10.27
C ALA A 292 14.66 18.58 -9.05
N ALA A 293 14.19 18.24 -7.84
CA ALA A 293 14.69 18.80 -6.60
C ALA A 293 16.15 18.42 -6.33
N ALA A 294 16.52 17.16 -6.58
CA ALA A 294 17.90 16.70 -6.46
C ALA A 294 18.83 17.43 -7.45
N ARG A 295 18.43 17.56 -8.73
CA ARG A 295 19.19 18.30 -9.74
C ARG A 295 19.33 19.78 -9.37
N ALA A 296 18.25 20.43 -8.96
CA ALA A 296 18.28 21.83 -8.53
C ALA A 296 19.20 22.04 -7.31
N HIS A 297 19.23 21.09 -6.37
CA HIS A 297 20.14 21.16 -5.23
C HIS A 297 21.62 21.02 -5.67
N THR A 298 21.92 20.11 -6.59
CA THR A 298 23.28 19.95 -7.14
C THR A 298 23.73 21.17 -7.95
N GLU A 299 22.84 21.76 -8.74
CA GLU A 299 23.16 22.98 -9.50
C GLU A 299 23.36 24.19 -8.59
N ALA A 300 22.52 24.33 -7.55
CA ALA A 300 22.66 25.41 -6.58
C ALA A 300 23.98 25.33 -5.80
N THR A 301 24.39 24.13 -5.40
CA THR A 301 25.67 23.93 -4.70
C THR A 301 26.86 24.20 -5.62
N ALA A 302 26.80 23.79 -6.90
CA ALA A 302 27.84 24.12 -7.88
C ALA A 302 27.97 25.64 -8.09
N LEU A 303 26.85 26.35 -8.28
CA LEU A 303 26.85 27.81 -8.48
C LEU A 303 27.33 28.57 -7.23
N GLN A 304 27.05 28.05 -6.03
CA GLN A 304 27.58 28.65 -4.79
C GLN A 304 29.11 28.53 -4.71
N LEU A 305 29.68 27.41 -5.15
CA LEU A 305 31.13 27.23 -5.22
C LEU A 305 31.76 28.17 -6.26
N GLU A 306 31.17 28.28 -7.45
CA GLU A 306 31.63 29.21 -8.49
C GLU A 306 31.56 30.68 -8.03
N LEU A 307 30.48 31.06 -7.33
CA LEU A 307 30.33 32.40 -6.79
C LEU A 307 31.42 32.71 -5.75
N ALA A 308 31.69 31.78 -4.83
CA ALA A 308 32.73 31.94 -3.82
C ALA A 308 34.14 32.09 -4.45
N GLU A 309 34.40 31.37 -5.53
CA GLU A 309 35.66 31.49 -6.28
C GLU A 309 35.75 32.83 -7.03
N ALA A 310 34.66 33.26 -7.68
CA ALA A 310 34.59 34.57 -8.33
C ALA A 310 34.78 35.73 -7.35
N GLU A 311 34.15 35.67 -6.17
CA GLU A 311 34.31 36.68 -5.11
C GLU A 311 35.76 36.76 -4.61
N LYS A 312 36.43 35.61 -4.45
CA LYS A 312 37.85 35.56 -4.10
C LYS A 312 38.72 36.24 -5.16
N THR A 313 38.50 35.95 -6.43
CA THR A 313 39.27 36.57 -7.53
C THR A 313 39.03 38.08 -7.63
N ALA A 314 37.80 38.53 -7.39
CA ALA A 314 37.45 39.95 -7.36
C ALA A 314 38.14 40.68 -6.19
N ALA A 315 38.20 40.06 -5.01
CA ALA A 315 38.91 40.61 -3.86
C ALA A 315 40.43 40.74 -4.13
N GLU A 316 41.04 39.73 -4.75
CA GLU A 316 42.45 39.79 -5.16
C GLU A 316 42.72 40.88 -6.20
N ALA A 317 41.84 41.04 -7.19
CA ALA A 317 41.93 42.11 -8.18
C ALA A 317 41.77 43.50 -7.55
N ALA A 318 40.82 43.67 -6.63
CA ALA A 318 40.61 44.91 -5.89
C ALA A 318 41.85 45.29 -5.06
N ALA A 319 42.48 44.32 -4.39
CA ALA A 319 43.72 44.53 -3.64
C ALA A 319 44.88 44.98 -4.56
N ARG A 320 45.01 44.39 -5.76
CA ARG A 320 46.01 44.82 -6.75
C ARG A 320 45.76 46.24 -7.25
N ILE A 321 44.51 46.60 -7.55
CA ILE A 321 44.14 47.95 -7.98
C ILE A 321 44.47 48.97 -6.88
N ALA A 322 44.15 48.66 -5.62
CA ALA A 322 44.48 49.51 -4.48
C ALA A 322 46.00 49.72 -4.36
N ALA A 323 46.80 48.66 -4.51
CA ALA A 323 48.26 48.72 -4.47
C ALA A 323 48.85 49.57 -5.62
N ILE A 324 48.29 49.48 -6.85
CA ILE A 324 48.72 50.30 -7.98
C ILE A 324 48.37 51.77 -7.76
N LYS A 325 47.15 52.07 -7.28
CA LYS A 325 46.74 53.45 -6.95
C LYS A 325 47.66 54.07 -5.91
N ALA A 326 48.01 53.32 -4.85
CA ALA A 326 48.94 53.79 -3.83
C ALA A 326 50.32 54.17 -4.39
N LYS A 327 50.82 53.44 -5.39
CA LYS A 327 52.11 53.72 -6.05
C LYS A 327 52.06 54.92 -7.01
N LEU A 328 50.89 55.30 -7.53
CA LEU A 328 50.72 56.45 -8.42
C LEU A 328 50.56 57.78 -7.66
N THR A 329 50.27 57.72 -6.36
CA THR A 329 50.10 58.89 -5.48
C THR A 329 51.36 59.26 -4.69
N THR A 330 52.45 58.52 -4.87
CA THR A 330 53.83 58.83 -4.42
C THR A 330 54.67 59.29 -5.59
#